data_AF-A0A1E9J152-F1
#
_entry.id   AF-A0A1E9J152-F1
#
_cell.length_a   1.000
_cell.length_b   1.000
_cell.length_c   1.000
_cell.angle_alpha   90.00
_cell.angle_beta   90.00
_cell.angle_gamma   90.00
#
_symmetry.space_group_name_H-M   'P 1'
#
loop_
_entity.id
_entity.type
_entity.pdbx_description
1 polymer ?
#
loop_
_entity_poly.entity_id
_entity_poly.type
_entity_poly.pdbx_seq_one_letter_code
_entity_poly.pdbx_strand_id
1 'polypeptide(L)'
;MKKSLLILTLVSSIASYGAEFRNGLYRGVFVSGQETQVEVQFNLKDDIVSNPKYRTLTYKGTDYLKEKSVADQKERYETILKFTDGKKFKEVLEKLYKPEEIEVAGASVRGTKIRAAMQNAVNSGVYKPE
;
A
#
# COMPACT_ATOMS: atom_id res chain seq x y z
N MET A 1 0.67 16.89 60.11
CA MET A 1 1.64 16.04 59.39
C MET A 1 1.16 14.59 59.42
N LYS A 2 0.71 14.03 58.28
CA LYS A 2 0.86 12.61 57.94
C LYS A 2 0.54 12.48 56.45
N LYS A 3 1.46 11.83 55.77
CA LYS A 3 1.78 12.01 54.35
C LYS A 3 0.77 11.27 53.48
N SER A 4 0.43 11.92 52.37
CA SER A 4 -0.26 11.35 51.22
C SER A 4 0.48 10.09 50.74
N LEU A 5 -0.27 9.04 50.40
CA LEU A 5 0.25 7.94 49.59
C LEU A 5 -0.76 7.65 48.48
N LEU A 6 -0.69 8.45 47.43
CA LEU A 6 -1.36 8.18 46.17
C LEU A 6 -0.48 7.20 45.39
N ILE A 7 -0.86 5.93 45.34
CA ILE A 7 -0.21 4.93 44.49
C ILE A 7 -0.83 5.08 43.09
N LEU A 8 -0.10 5.74 42.18
CA LEU A 8 -0.43 5.79 40.77
C LEU A 8 0.22 4.58 40.09
N THR A 9 -0.53 3.49 39.90
CA THR A 9 -0.12 2.39 39.03
C THR A 9 -0.19 2.86 37.57
N LEU A 10 0.95 3.31 37.04
CA LEU A 10 1.19 3.42 35.60
C LEU A 10 1.15 2.01 35.01
N VAL A 11 -0.03 1.58 34.56
CA VAL A 11 -0.14 0.45 33.65
C VAL A 11 0.40 0.93 32.30
N SER A 12 1.69 0.74 32.07
CA SER A 12 2.27 0.82 30.72
C SER A 12 1.67 -0.32 29.90
N SER A 13 0.52 -0.07 29.29
CA SER A 13 -0.01 -0.93 28.25
C SER A 13 0.93 -0.83 27.04
N ILE A 14 1.96 -1.67 27.02
CA ILE A 14 2.58 -2.07 25.76
C ILE A 14 1.48 -2.88 25.06
N ALA A 15 0.61 -2.18 24.34
CA ALA A 15 -0.26 -2.84 23.40
C ALA A 15 0.68 -3.50 22.39
N SER A 16 0.95 -4.79 22.55
CA SER A 16 1.36 -5.62 21.44
C SER A 16 0.22 -5.53 20.43
N TYR A 17 0.29 -4.52 19.56
CA TYR A 17 -0.53 -4.48 18.38
C TYR A 17 -0.11 -5.69 17.56
N GLY A 18 -0.91 -6.75 17.64
CA GLY A 18 -0.85 -7.82 16.66
C GLY A 18 -1.01 -7.21 15.27
N ALA A 19 -0.55 -7.94 14.25
CA ALA A 19 -0.72 -7.52 12.87
C ALA A 19 -2.20 -7.11 12.62
N GLU A 20 -2.41 -5.93 12.06
CA GLU A 20 -3.74 -5.41 11.72
C GLU A 20 -4.38 -6.25 10.62
N PHE A 21 -3.56 -6.76 9.70
CA PHE A 21 -3.99 -7.56 8.57
C PHE A 21 -3.53 -9.01 8.69
N ARG A 22 -4.38 -9.93 8.24
CA ARG A 22 -4.06 -11.35 8.17
C ARG A 22 -2.88 -11.58 7.22
N ASN A 23 -1.92 -12.40 7.61
CA ASN A 23 -0.80 -12.77 6.74
C ASN A 23 -1.30 -13.49 5.48
N GLY A 24 -0.71 -13.17 4.33
CA GLY A 24 -1.03 -13.81 3.06
C GLY A 24 -0.96 -12.88 1.85
N LEU A 25 -1.44 -13.40 0.72
CA LEU A 25 -1.49 -12.71 -0.55
C LEU A 25 -2.74 -11.84 -0.65
N TYR A 26 -2.58 -10.59 -1.08
CA TYR A 26 -3.63 -9.62 -1.32
C TYR A 26 -3.68 -9.23 -2.80
N ARG A 27 -4.88 -8.91 -3.30
CA ARG A 27 -5.11 -8.37 -4.63
C ARG A 27 -6.14 -7.26 -4.54
N GLY A 28 -5.90 -6.16 -5.22
CA GLY A 28 -6.85 -5.06 -5.26
C GLY A 28 -6.74 -4.26 -6.54
N VAL A 29 -7.82 -3.56 -6.84
CA VAL A 29 -8.02 -2.84 -8.09
C VAL A 29 -8.36 -1.38 -7.85
N PHE A 30 -7.94 -0.54 -8.78
CA PHE A 30 -8.49 0.78 -9.00
C PHE A 30 -9.15 0.82 -10.37
N VAL A 31 -10.46 1.05 -10.37
CA VAL A 31 -11.30 1.14 -11.56
C VAL A 31 -11.69 2.60 -11.77
N SER A 32 -11.60 3.09 -12.99
CA SER A 32 -12.06 4.43 -13.36
C SER A 32 -12.74 4.39 -14.71
N GLY A 33 -13.97 4.91 -14.78
CA GLY A 33 -14.86 4.66 -15.91
C GLY A 33 -15.24 3.17 -15.97
N GLN A 34 -14.99 2.54 -17.11
CA GLN A 34 -15.22 1.10 -17.34
C GLN A 34 -13.91 0.31 -17.46
N GLU A 35 -12.78 0.90 -17.08
CA GLU A 35 -11.44 0.31 -17.22
C GLU A 35 -10.83 0.04 -15.83
N THR A 36 -10.37 -1.19 -15.60
CA THR A 36 -9.43 -1.49 -14.51
C THR A 36 -8.10 -0.87 -14.89
N GLN A 37 -7.78 0.28 -14.31
CA GLN A 37 -6.56 1.01 -14.65
C GLN A 37 -5.34 0.47 -13.88
N VAL A 38 -5.54 0.03 -12.64
CA VAL A 38 -4.47 -0.55 -11.81
C VAL A 38 -5.01 -1.77 -11.11
N GLU A 39 -4.32 -2.91 -11.24
CA GLU A 39 -4.49 -4.07 -10.35
C GLU A 39 -3.12 -4.38 -9.75
N VAL A 40 -3.06 -4.46 -8.42
CA VAL A 40 -1.84 -4.80 -7.68
C VAL A 40 -1.99 -6.14 -6.98
N GLN A 41 -0.85 -6.81 -6.78
CA GLN A 41 -0.72 -7.98 -5.95
C GLN A 41 0.50 -7.82 -5.05
N PHE A 42 0.36 -8.11 -3.76
CA PHE A 42 1.45 -8.09 -2.77
C PHE A 42 1.13 -9.07 -1.65
N ASN A 43 2.12 -9.46 -0.85
CA ASN A 43 1.88 -10.16 0.40
C ASN A 43 1.93 -9.20 1.57
N LEU A 44 1.15 -9.49 2.61
CA LEU A 44 1.35 -8.93 3.94
C LEU A 44 1.84 -10.02 4.87
N LYS A 45 2.90 -9.71 5.62
CA LYS A 45 3.34 -10.49 6.77
C LYS A 45 3.68 -9.53 7.90
N ASP A 46 2.99 -9.65 9.02
CA ASP A 46 3.10 -8.72 10.14
C ASP A 46 2.94 -7.25 9.69
N ASP A 47 1.95 -7.02 8.82
CA ASP A 47 1.67 -5.75 8.13
C ASP A 47 2.80 -5.21 7.25
N ILE A 48 3.85 -5.98 6.98
CA ILE A 48 4.94 -5.60 6.07
C ILE A 48 4.57 -6.07 4.67
N VAL A 49 4.61 -5.12 3.72
CA VAL A 49 4.41 -5.39 2.30
C VAL A 49 5.62 -6.14 1.75
N SER A 50 5.38 -7.20 0.99
CA SER A 50 6.42 -7.87 0.21
C SER A 50 5.97 -8.30 -1.17
N ASN A 51 6.91 -8.35 -2.12
CA ASN A 51 6.69 -8.77 -3.50
C ASN A 51 5.56 -7.99 -4.23
N PRO A 52 5.49 -6.65 -4.11
CA PRO A 52 4.45 -5.88 -4.78
C PRO A 52 4.66 -5.88 -6.30
N LYS A 53 3.59 -6.15 -7.06
CA LYS A 53 3.61 -6.14 -8.53
C LYS A 53 2.28 -5.72 -9.14
N TYR A 54 2.34 -5.21 -10.37
CA TYR A 54 1.16 -4.99 -11.19
C TYR A 54 0.68 -6.31 -11.81
N ARG A 55 -0.63 -6.51 -11.81
CA ARG A 55 -1.34 -7.51 -12.63
C ARG A 55 -2.00 -6.86 -13.83
N THR A 56 -2.43 -5.60 -13.68
CA THR A 56 -2.95 -4.73 -14.72
C THR A 56 -2.39 -3.33 -14.51
N LEU A 57 -1.95 -2.71 -15.58
CA LEU A 57 -1.62 -1.28 -15.63
C LEU A 57 -2.07 -0.75 -16.98
N THR A 58 -3.24 -0.12 -17.01
CA THR A 58 -3.88 0.34 -18.24
C THR A 58 -4.33 1.78 -18.05
N TYR A 59 -4.19 2.59 -19.09
CA TYR A 59 -4.71 3.94 -19.08
C TYR A 59 -5.10 4.38 -20.48
N LYS A 60 -6.35 4.82 -20.64
CA LYS A 60 -6.89 5.31 -21.92
C LYS A 60 -6.77 4.27 -23.03
N GLY A 61 -7.03 3.00 -22.73
CA GLY A 61 -6.96 1.90 -23.69
C GLY A 61 -5.55 1.38 -23.99
N THR A 62 -4.50 1.97 -23.40
CA THR A 62 -3.13 1.49 -23.56
C THR A 62 -2.72 0.60 -22.38
N ASP A 63 -2.29 -0.63 -22.67
CA ASP A 63 -1.70 -1.54 -21.69
C ASP A 63 -0.22 -1.21 -21.49
N TYR A 64 0.10 -0.56 -20.37
CA TYR A 64 1.45 -0.08 -20.07
C TYR A 64 2.42 -1.22 -19.77
N LEU A 65 1.92 -2.43 -19.46
CA LEU A 65 2.79 -3.58 -19.21
C LEU A 65 3.36 -4.15 -20.53
N LYS A 66 2.68 -3.91 -21.66
CA LYS A 66 3.03 -4.46 -22.98
C LYS A 66 3.52 -3.42 -23.97
N GLU A 67 2.96 -2.22 -23.92
CA GLU A 67 3.22 -1.17 -24.91
C GLU A 67 4.56 -0.48 -24.65
N LYS A 68 5.46 -0.49 -25.66
CA LYS A 68 6.82 0.07 -25.52
C LYS A 68 6.82 1.59 -25.54
N SER A 69 5.88 2.21 -26.24
CA SER A 69 5.79 3.68 -26.34
C SER A 69 5.48 4.38 -25.01
N VAL A 70 5.11 3.63 -23.98
CA VAL A 70 4.80 4.14 -22.63
C VAL A 70 5.79 3.66 -21.56
N ALA A 71 7.02 3.29 -21.96
CA ALA A 71 8.05 2.76 -21.06
C ALA A 71 8.36 3.71 -19.88
N ASP A 72 8.51 5.02 -20.14
CA ASP A 72 8.81 6.01 -19.10
C ASP A 72 7.66 6.14 -18.07
N GLN A 73 6.41 6.03 -18.54
CA GLN A 73 5.23 6.09 -17.68
C GLN A 73 5.13 4.80 -16.85
N LYS A 74 5.38 3.65 -17.47
CA LYS A 74 5.46 2.35 -16.80
C LYS A 74 6.51 2.39 -15.68
N GLU A 75 7.73 2.83 -15.99
CA GLU A 75 8.83 2.91 -15.03
C GLU A 75 8.45 3.76 -13.81
N ARG A 76 7.78 4.90 -14.01
CA ARG A 76 7.32 5.73 -12.88
C ARG A 76 6.31 5.02 -11.99
N TYR A 77 5.38 4.24 -12.56
CA TYR A 77 4.47 3.42 -11.78
C TYR A 77 5.21 2.31 -11.04
N GLU A 78 6.15 1.63 -11.69
CA GLU A 78 6.94 0.56 -11.09
C GLU A 78 7.81 1.06 -9.94
N THR A 79 8.44 2.23 -10.07
CA THR A 79 9.23 2.84 -9.01
C THR A 79 8.39 3.14 -7.77
N ILE A 80 7.18 3.69 -7.94
CA ILE A 80 6.29 3.99 -6.81
C ILE A 80 5.80 2.69 -6.14
N LEU A 81 5.46 1.65 -6.90
CA LEU A 81 5.02 0.39 -6.33
C LEU A 81 6.18 -0.32 -5.61
N LYS A 82 7.38 -0.30 -6.19
CA LYS A 82 8.59 -0.86 -5.58
C LYS A 82 8.97 -0.15 -4.28
N PHE A 83 8.73 1.15 -4.16
CA PHE A 83 8.91 1.88 -2.91
C PHE A 83 8.10 1.28 -1.75
N THR A 84 6.99 0.60 -2.03
CA THR A 84 6.17 -0.01 -0.97
C THR A 84 6.78 -1.26 -0.34
N ASP A 85 7.74 -1.90 -1.02
CA ASP A 85 8.34 -3.16 -0.60
C ASP A 85 9.13 -3.00 0.72
N GLY A 86 8.93 -3.92 1.65
CA GLY A 86 9.57 -3.92 2.97
C GLY A 86 9.05 -2.86 3.95
N LYS A 87 8.00 -2.12 3.61
CA LYS A 87 7.41 -1.09 4.48
C LYS A 87 6.14 -1.56 5.16
N LYS A 88 5.80 -0.95 6.30
CA LYS A 88 4.51 -1.16 6.95
C LYS A 88 3.39 -0.64 6.07
N PHE A 89 2.36 -1.45 5.89
CA PHE A 89 1.26 -1.19 4.97
C PHE A 89 0.58 0.16 5.24
N LYS A 90 0.34 0.50 6.51
CA LYS A 90 -0.25 1.79 6.89
C LYS A 90 0.64 2.99 6.50
N GLU A 91 1.95 2.88 6.72
CA GLU A 91 2.91 3.91 6.30
C GLU A 91 2.94 4.07 4.78
N VAL A 92 2.86 2.96 4.05
CA VAL A 92 2.74 2.96 2.59
C VAL A 92 1.51 3.73 2.15
N LEU A 93 0.33 3.45 2.71
CA LEU A 93 -0.91 4.13 2.32
C LEU A 93 -0.83 5.64 2.56
N GLU A 94 -0.23 6.07 3.67
CA GLU A 94 -0.02 7.48 3.97
C GLU A 94 0.97 8.14 3.00
N LYS A 95 2.10 7.48 2.71
CA LYS A 95 3.10 8.00 1.77
C LYS A 95 2.58 8.11 0.34
N LEU A 96 1.70 7.21 -0.08
CA LEU A 96 1.11 7.28 -1.42
C LEU A 96 0.10 8.42 -1.61
N TYR A 97 -0.32 9.11 -0.56
CA TYR A 97 -1.03 10.40 -0.68
C TYR A 97 -0.12 11.56 -1.09
N LYS A 98 1.18 11.46 -0.76
CA LYS A 98 2.21 12.46 -1.04
C LYS A 98 3.34 11.88 -1.88
N PRO A 99 3.03 11.31 -3.05
CA PRO A 99 4.04 10.57 -3.80
C PRO A 99 5.09 11.49 -4.43
N GLU A 100 4.95 12.81 -4.36
CA GLU A 100 6.04 13.78 -4.61
C GLU A 100 7.22 13.64 -3.63
N GLU A 101 7.01 13.08 -2.43
CA GLU A 101 8.08 12.73 -1.49
C GLU A 101 8.81 11.42 -1.88
N ILE A 102 8.27 10.68 -2.84
CA ILE A 102 8.91 9.52 -3.47
C ILE A 102 9.59 10.10 -4.70
N GLU A 103 10.93 10.13 -4.77
CA GLU A 103 11.74 10.80 -5.82
C GLU A 103 11.41 10.34 -7.25
N VAL A 104 10.26 10.73 -7.77
CA VAL A 104 9.67 10.31 -9.04
C VAL A 104 8.86 11.49 -9.56
N ALA A 105 9.32 12.12 -10.64
CA ALA A 105 8.61 13.26 -11.21
C ALA A 105 7.16 12.89 -11.63
N GLY A 106 6.20 13.76 -11.30
CA GLY A 106 4.75 13.65 -11.61
C GLY A 106 3.99 12.53 -10.86
N ALA A 107 4.52 12.05 -9.74
CA ALA A 107 4.02 10.89 -9.04
C ALA A 107 2.61 11.05 -8.41
N SER A 108 2.10 12.27 -8.22
CA SER A 108 0.82 12.56 -7.51
C SER A 108 -0.38 11.75 -7.99
N VAL A 109 -0.67 11.75 -9.30
CA VAL A 109 -1.79 10.97 -9.85
C VAL A 109 -1.51 9.46 -9.88
N ARG A 110 -0.25 9.05 -9.94
CA ARG A 110 0.14 7.62 -10.00
C ARG A 110 0.05 6.96 -8.63
N GLY A 111 0.62 7.62 -7.61
CA GLY A 111 0.60 7.15 -6.23
C GLY A 111 -0.81 7.01 -5.67
N THR A 112 -1.70 7.97 -5.98
CA THR A 112 -3.10 7.90 -5.53
C THR A 112 -3.88 6.71 -6.11
N LYS A 113 -3.62 6.32 -7.38
CA LYS A 113 -4.22 5.10 -7.97
C LYS A 113 -3.69 3.82 -7.32
N ILE A 114 -2.37 3.75 -7.08
CA ILE A 114 -1.73 2.62 -6.40
C ILE A 114 -2.29 2.49 -4.97
N ARG A 115 -2.38 3.61 -4.25
CA ARG A 115 -2.97 3.69 -2.91
C ARG A 115 -4.38 3.12 -2.89
N ALA A 116 -5.23 3.57 -3.82
CA ALA A 116 -6.61 3.12 -3.91
C ALA A 116 -6.70 1.61 -4.18
N ALA A 117 -5.86 1.08 -5.08
CA ALA A 117 -5.80 -0.36 -5.36
C ALA A 117 -5.30 -1.16 -4.13
N MET A 118 -4.30 -0.68 -3.40
CA MET A 118 -3.81 -1.31 -2.17
C MET A 118 -4.85 -1.29 -1.05
N GLN A 119 -5.54 -0.16 -0.86
CA GLN A 119 -6.65 -0.06 0.10
C GLN A 119 -7.80 -1.01 -0.28
N ASN A 120 -8.15 -1.07 -1.57
CA ASN A 120 -9.15 -2.02 -2.06
C ASN A 120 -8.74 -3.47 -1.75
N ALA A 121 -7.44 -3.79 -1.85
CA ALA A 121 -6.95 -5.14 -1.58
C ALA A 121 -7.23 -5.57 -0.13
N VAL A 122 -6.90 -4.74 0.86
CA VAL A 122 -7.16 -5.08 2.27
C VAL A 122 -8.66 -5.05 2.60
N ASN A 123 -9.43 -4.14 1.99
CA ASN A 123 -10.89 -4.11 2.15
C ASN A 123 -11.57 -5.36 1.59
N SER A 124 -10.98 -5.98 0.55
CA SER A 124 -11.47 -7.23 -0.05
C SER A 124 -11.06 -8.46 0.77
N GLY A 125 -10.14 -8.30 1.72
CA GLY A 125 -9.59 -9.38 2.53
C GLY A 125 -8.47 -10.16 1.84
N VAL A 126 -7.89 -11.09 2.60
CA VAL A 126 -6.78 -11.93 2.11
C VAL A 126 -7.27 -12.85 0.98
N TYR A 127 -6.60 -12.78 -0.18
CA TYR A 127 -6.92 -13.62 -1.34
C TYR A 127 -6.44 -15.06 -1.12
N LYS A 128 -5.23 -15.23 -0.54
CA LYS A 128 -4.70 -16.53 -0.15
C LYS A 128 -3.96 -16.39 1.19
N PRO A 129 -4.47 -16.94 2.30
CA PRO A 129 -3.77 -16.87 3.57
C PRO A 129 -2.45 -17.67 3.56
N GLU A 130 -1.48 -17.21 4.34
CA GLU A 130 -0.30 -18.01 4.74
C GLU A 130 -0.63 -18.99 5.87
#